data_AF-A0A0D2BMY7-F1
#
_entry.id   AF-A0A0D2BMY7-F1
#
_cell.length_a   1.000
_cell.length_b   1.000
_cell.length_c   1.000
_cell.angle_alpha   90.00
_cell.angle_beta   90.00
_cell.angle_gamma   90.00
#
_symmetry.space_group_name_H-M   'P 1'
#
loop_
_entity.id
_entity.type
_entity.pdbx_description
1 polymer ?
#
loop_
_entity_poly.entity_id
_entity_poly.type
_entity_poly.pdbx_seq_one_letter_code
_entity_poly.pdbx_strand_id
1 'polypeptide(L)'
;MSLGTATSAFPPENSEEDQRSVLRYPLMLWAEFPSLPSGELLTSLLHEFYHNFAPATPFFLSWARLSGEAPPYLVVAMALLGAAVAEEVHLSSWVGNLWRASWSLVLGALEVDNSLSRNAEWVQAALLLVLYGTLQADSATWTRVQACAGWCDTITHRMHLMKVPSNQNGQQEIAHGANSKVMTGLLKTYLLVDVLRAIHLHSIPTVRLSEVSLQLENNDDFQSIYQWLLTGKGSTPASLSPDDHVFLLFALLAEIVSLQHSLTALVRPDMSANHIPPSIGSVPRSSADAEYYNPLLPHSASAEYIRCKQRLSRALSRWLSLSSVLPEHGARVAEIDRPVTPVYHFCCMTLEADSKMWLLPALVGYEPFTNDDFPSRLKDDPSSRPALVDLHFSDAASSSAWKILDQIGFDVQTVTTVGDMELSVSPVWSAIILFYAALVVWARMIEDQNHPTKGGVQLSRKKIMGTFMAELEKIRPRWGCIPKMVATLKNLD
;
A
#
# COMPACT_ATOMS: atom_id res chain seq x y z
N MET A 1 -34.91 15.19 -37.15
CA MET A 1 -34.55 16.44 -36.43
C MET A 1 -33.55 17.20 -37.28
N SER A 2 -33.84 18.47 -37.50
CA SER A 2 -33.15 19.40 -38.40
C SER A 2 -31.76 19.78 -37.87
N LEU A 3 -30.74 19.74 -38.73
CA LEU A 3 -29.44 20.36 -38.50
C LEU A 3 -29.53 21.81 -39.00
N GLY A 4 -29.43 22.75 -38.06
CA GLY A 4 -29.36 24.19 -38.33
C GLY A 4 -27.99 24.58 -38.89
N THR A 5 -28.04 25.36 -39.95
CA THR A 5 -26.93 26.11 -40.58
C THR A 5 -26.46 27.24 -39.66
N ALA A 6 -25.15 27.35 -39.45
CA ALA A 6 -24.52 28.57 -38.94
C ALA A 6 -23.45 29.03 -39.94
N THR A 7 -23.71 30.21 -40.48
CA THR A 7 -22.99 30.94 -41.52
C THR A 7 -21.63 31.46 -41.07
N SER A 8 -20.67 31.27 -41.98
CA SER A 8 -19.45 32.06 -42.26
C SER A 8 -19.42 33.50 -41.74
N ALA A 9 -18.28 33.86 -41.14
CA ALA A 9 -17.65 35.18 -41.26
C ALA A 9 -16.11 35.04 -41.14
N PHE A 10 -15.41 35.12 -42.28
CA PHE A 10 -13.96 35.41 -42.43
C PHE A 10 -13.82 36.91 -42.78
N PRO A 11 -12.69 37.63 -42.51
CA PRO A 11 -11.44 37.50 -43.30
C PRO A 11 -10.14 37.97 -42.56
N PRO A 12 -8.96 38.18 -43.19
CA PRO A 12 -8.32 37.58 -44.38
C PRO A 12 -6.93 36.94 -44.08
N GLU A 13 -6.35 36.34 -45.12
CA GLU A 13 -5.01 35.77 -45.24
C GLU A 13 -3.88 36.75 -44.91
N ASN A 14 -2.97 36.36 -44.01
CA ASN A 14 -1.50 36.50 -44.10
C ASN A 14 -0.83 36.20 -42.74
N SER A 15 -0.58 34.93 -42.46
CA SER A 15 0.50 34.48 -41.56
C SER A 15 0.64 32.96 -41.68
N GLU A 16 1.66 32.50 -42.40
CA GLU A 16 2.04 31.08 -42.51
C GLU A 16 2.57 30.47 -41.18
N GLU A 17 2.28 31.09 -40.03
CA GLU A 17 2.80 30.69 -38.71
C GLU A 17 1.79 29.99 -37.79
N ASP A 18 0.52 29.83 -38.17
CA ASP A 18 -0.53 29.40 -37.22
C ASP A 18 -1.34 28.16 -37.65
N GLN A 19 -0.71 27.25 -38.41
CA GLN A 19 -1.27 25.90 -38.68
C GLN A 19 -0.77 24.83 -37.69
N ARG A 20 -0.51 25.19 -36.43
CA ARG A 20 -0.65 24.18 -35.37
C ARG A 20 -2.13 23.83 -35.35
N SER A 21 -2.48 22.69 -35.95
CA SER A 21 -3.83 22.15 -35.92
C SER A 21 -4.35 22.29 -34.49
N VAL A 22 -5.37 23.13 -34.30
CA VAL A 22 -5.94 23.36 -32.97
C VAL A 22 -6.65 22.07 -32.58
N LEU A 23 -5.90 21.15 -31.97
CA LEU A 23 -6.42 19.92 -31.41
C LEU A 23 -7.49 20.33 -30.40
N ARG A 24 -8.75 20.00 -30.70
CA ARG A 24 -9.86 20.30 -29.81
C ARG A 24 -9.95 19.24 -28.73
N TYR A 25 -10.49 19.63 -27.58
CA TYR A 25 -10.90 18.66 -26.56
C TYR A 25 -11.88 17.64 -27.16
N PRO A 26 -11.75 16.32 -26.87
CA PRO A 26 -10.79 15.70 -25.95
C PRO A 26 -9.46 15.26 -26.60
N LEU A 27 -9.28 15.39 -27.93
CA LEU A 27 -8.06 14.95 -28.64
C LEU A 27 -6.79 15.64 -28.12
N MET A 28 -6.92 16.85 -27.58
CA MET A 28 -5.83 17.58 -26.91
C MET A 28 -5.19 16.78 -25.75
N LEU A 29 -5.92 15.87 -25.09
CA LEU A 29 -5.39 15.02 -24.02
C LEU A 29 -4.26 14.10 -24.49
N TRP A 30 -4.18 13.83 -25.80
CA TRP A 30 -3.15 13.01 -26.44
C TRP A 30 -2.19 13.81 -27.33
N ALA A 31 -2.21 15.15 -27.26
CA ALA A 31 -1.34 15.99 -28.08
C ALA A 31 0.16 15.67 -27.86
N GLU A 32 0.52 15.25 -26.64
CA GLU A 32 1.88 14.87 -26.25
C GLU A 32 2.03 13.36 -26.02
N PHE A 33 1.20 12.55 -26.69
CA PHE A 33 1.27 11.11 -26.54
C PHE A 33 2.65 10.59 -26.99
N PRO A 34 3.42 9.90 -26.11
CA PRO A 34 4.76 9.48 -26.46
C PRO A 34 4.73 8.32 -27.46
N SER A 35 5.83 8.11 -28.17
CA SER A 35 6.00 6.91 -28.99
C SER A 35 5.94 5.66 -28.10
N LEU A 36 5.33 4.60 -28.65
CA LEU A 36 5.28 3.28 -28.02
C LEU A 36 6.45 2.41 -28.50
N PRO A 37 6.87 1.41 -27.69
CA PRO A 37 7.89 0.45 -28.12
C PRO A 37 7.42 -0.37 -29.32
N SER A 38 8.37 -0.94 -30.07
CA SER A 38 8.06 -1.92 -31.13
C SER A 38 7.38 -3.16 -30.54
N GLY A 39 6.69 -3.94 -31.37
CA GLY A 39 5.99 -5.16 -30.91
C GLY A 39 6.93 -6.19 -30.27
N GLU A 40 8.14 -6.35 -30.81
CA GLU A 40 9.18 -7.24 -30.23
C GLU A 40 9.60 -6.77 -28.84
N LEU A 41 9.93 -5.47 -28.72
CA LEU A 41 10.32 -4.88 -27.45
C LEU A 41 9.19 -4.93 -26.43
N LEU A 42 7.95 -4.68 -26.84
CA LEU A 42 6.77 -4.80 -26.00
C LEU A 42 6.62 -6.23 -25.46
N THR A 43 6.89 -7.23 -26.30
CA THR A 43 6.85 -8.64 -25.89
C THR A 43 7.90 -8.94 -24.82
N SER A 44 9.13 -8.42 -24.97
CA SER A 44 10.19 -8.52 -23.95
C SER A 44 9.79 -7.84 -22.64
N LEU A 45 9.16 -6.67 -22.69
CA LEU A 45 8.68 -5.97 -21.49
C LEU A 45 7.55 -6.73 -20.78
N LEU A 46 6.63 -7.33 -21.52
CA LEU A 46 5.59 -8.18 -20.93
C LEU A 46 6.20 -9.46 -20.32
N HIS A 47 7.24 -10.01 -20.91
CA HIS A 47 7.99 -11.11 -20.31
C HIS A 47 8.59 -10.69 -18.95
N GLU A 48 9.27 -9.55 -18.87
CA GLU A 48 9.77 -9.01 -17.60
C GLU A 48 8.66 -8.82 -16.56
N PHE A 49 7.50 -8.32 -17.00
CA PHE A 49 6.34 -8.18 -16.14
C PHE A 49 5.89 -9.52 -15.53
N TYR A 50 5.75 -10.56 -16.35
CA TYR A 50 5.28 -11.87 -15.88
C TYR A 50 6.30 -12.64 -15.06
N HIS A 51 7.59 -12.49 -15.37
CA HIS A 51 8.65 -13.26 -14.71
C HIS A 51 9.19 -12.59 -13.46
N ASN A 52 9.22 -11.24 -13.41
CA ASN A 52 9.84 -10.51 -12.30
C ASN A 52 8.82 -9.73 -11.46
N PHE A 53 7.84 -9.07 -12.08
CA PHE A 53 6.87 -8.24 -11.35
C PHE A 53 5.72 -9.06 -10.75
N ALA A 54 5.07 -9.90 -11.57
CA ALA A 54 3.87 -10.64 -11.17
C ALA A 54 4.10 -11.54 -9.94
N PRO A 55 5.23 -12.26 -9.81
CA PRO A 55 5.53 -13.04 -8.60
C PRO A 55 5.79 -12.19 -7.36
N ALA A 56 6.25 -10.93 -7.53
CA ALA A 56 6.51 -10.00 -6.43
C ALA A 56 5.23 -9.48 -5.76
N THR A 57 4.07 -9.65 -6.43
CA THR A 57 2.80 -9.08 -6.00
C THR A 57 1.85 -10.23 -5.68
N PRO A 58 1.55 -10.53 -4.40
CA PRO A 58 0.60 -11.58 -4.08
C PRO A 58 -0.77 -11.22 -4.65
N PHE A 59 -1.61 -12.23 -4.82
CA PHE A 59 -2.94 -12.13 -5.43
C PHE A 59 -2.93 -11.80 -6.93
N PHE A 60 -1.84 -11.25 -7.48
CA PHE A 60 -1.79 -10.81 -8.87
C PHE A 60 -1.99 -11.97 -9.85
N LEU A 61 -1.32 -13.10 -9.63
CA LEU A 61 -1.41 -14.28 -10.50
C LEU A 61 -2.84 -14.82 -10.64
N SER A 62 -3.70 -14.60 -9.65
CA SER A 62 -5.09 -15.09 -9.68
C SER A 62 -5.95 -14.38 -10.74
N TRP A 63 -5.58 -13.16 -11.14
CA TRP A 63 -6.28 -12.37 -12.15
C TRP A 63 -5.43 -11.97 -13.36
N ALA A 64 -4.12 -12.18 -13.31
CA ALA A 64 -3.18 -11.91 -14.39
C ALA A 64 -3.33 -12.82 -15.63
N ARG A 65 -4.21 -13.83 -15.55
CA ARG A 65 -4.52 -14.71 -16.69
C ARG A 65 -5.22 -13.89 -17.77
N LEU A 66 -4.43 -13.45 -18.74
CA LEU A 66 -4.91 -12.91 -20.01
C LEU A 66 -5.87 -13.92 -20.63
N SER A 67 -7.16 -13.67 -20.52
CA SER A 67 -8.07 -14.00 -21.59
C SER A 67 -7.53 -13.38 -22.89
N GLY A 68 -7.74 -14.02 -24.03
CA GLY A 68 -7.22 -13.56 -25.32
C GLY A 68 -7.41 -12.05 -25.56
N GLU A 69 -6.37 -11.42 -26.11
CA GLU A 69 -6.26 -9.98 -26.42
C GLU A 69 -6.61 -9.02 -25.27
N ALA A 70 -5.68 -8.79 -24.34
CA ALA A 70 -5.81 -7.68 -23.39
C ALA A 70 -5.88 -6.33 -24.12
N PRO A 71 -6.68 -5.38 -23.62
CA PRO A 71 -6.81 -4.09 -24.23
C PRO A 71 -5.49 -3.31 -24.17
N PRO A 72 -5.20 -2.43 -25.17
CA PRO A 72 -3.93 -1.74 -25.26
C PRO A 72 -3.53 -0.96 -24.00
N TYR A 73 -4.47 -0.32 -23.30
CA TYR A 73 -4.18 0.42 -22.07
C TYR A 73 -3.65 -0.47 -20.93
N LEU A 74 -4.14 -1.71 -20.84
CA LEU A 74 -3.67 -2.68 -19.85
C LEU A 74 -2.29 -3.20 -20.24
N VAL A 75 -2.10 -3.52 -21.52
CA VAL A 75 -0.82 -3.98 -22.05
C VAL A 75 0.28 -2.95 -21.81
N VAL A 76 0.01 -1.66 -22.04
CA VAL A 76 1.00 -0.59 -21.80
C VAL A 76 1.28 -0.41 -20.30
N ALA A 77 0.28 -0.53 -19.43
CA ALA A 77 0.48 -0.48 -17.97
C ALA A 77 1.29 -1.67 -17.44
N MET A 78 1.08 -2.86 -17.99
CA MET A 78 1.90 -4.05 -17.68
C MET A 78 3.33 -3.88 -18.19
N ALA A 79 3.50 -3.40 -19.42
CA ALA A 79 4.81 -3.14 -20.00
C ALA A 79 5.59 -2.05 -19.24
N LEU A 80 4.91 -1.05 -18.69
CA LEU A 80 5.52 -0.07 -17.78
C LEU A 80 6.14 -0.75 -16.56
N LEU A 81 5.41 -1.64 -15.90
CA LEU A 81 5.90 -2.36 -14.74
C LEU A 81 7.01 -3.33 -15.12
N GLY A 82 6.89 -4.02 -16.26
CA GLY A 82 7.97 -4.80 -16.86
C GLY A 82 9.25 -4.00 -17.07
N ALA A 83 9.14 -2.80 -17.66
CA ALA A 83 10.27 -1.89 -17.84
C ALA A 83 10.86 -1.42 -16.50
N ALA A 84 10.00 -1.19 -15.49
CA ALA A 84 10.43 -0.74 -14.18
C ALA A 84 11.20 -1.80 -13.38
N VAL A 85 10.95 -3.08 -13.66
CA VAL A 85 11.62 -4.21 -12.99
C VAL A 85 12.78 -4.79 -13.79
N ALA A 86 12.90 -4.43 -15.08
CA ALA A 86 13.93 -4.93 -15.97
C ALA A 86 15.34 -4.50 -15.53
N GLU A 87 16.27 -5.45 -15.47
CA GLU A 87 17.69 -5.16 -15.19
C GLU A 87 18.41 -4.59 -16.43
N GLU A 88 17.92 -4.91 -17.62
CA GLU A 88 18.51 -4.48 -18.88
C GLU A 88 18.25 -2.98 -19.13
N VAL A 89 19.33 -2.22 -19.34
CA VAL A 89 19.28 -0.75 -19.50
C VAL A 89 18.37 -0.33 -20.67
N HIS A 90 18.38 -1.09 -21.75
CA HIS A 90 17.57 -0.75 -22.93
C HIS A 90 16.07 -0.91 -22.66
N LEU A 91 15.65 -1.91 -21.87
CA LEU A 91 14.26 -2.10 -21.45
C LEU A 91 13.83 -1.02 -20.44
N SER A 92 14.64 -0.81 -19.40
CA SER A 92 14.35 0.17 -18.34
C SER A 92 14.33 1.63 -18.82
N SER A 93 15.03 1.94 -19.91
CA SER A 93 14.98 3.27 -20.53
C SER A 93 13.57 3.70 -20.98
N TRP A 94 12.64 2.76 -21.17
CA TRP A 94 11.28 3.04 -21.62
C TRP A 94 10.31 3.46 -20.52
N VAL A 95 10.69 3.35 -19.24
CA VAL A 95 9.81 3.64 -18.09
C VAL A 95 9.15 5.01 -18.21
N GLY A 96 9.92 6.06 -18.55
CA GLY A 96 9.37 7.43 -18.66
C GLY A 96 8.37 7.61 -19.81
N ASN A 97 8.56 6.91 -20.94
CA ASN A 97 7.63 6.94 -22.06
C ASN A 97 6.37 6.14 -21.76
N LEU A 98 6.53 4.93 -21.21
CA LEU A 98 5.41 4.05 -20.86
C LEU A 98 4.56 4.62 -19.73
N TRP A 99 5.15 5.33 -18.76
CA TRP A 99 4.42 6.04 -17.71
C TRP A 99 3.52 7.12 -18.31
N ARG A 100 4.08 7.98 -19.16
CA ARG A 100 3.33 9.03 -19.86
C ARG A 100 2.24 8.45 -20.77
N ALA A 101 2.55 7.38 -21.50
CA ALA A 101 1.59 6.70 -22.36
C ALA A 101 0.42 6.13 -21.55
N SER A 102 0.72 5.33 -20.52
CA SER A 102 -0.28 4.68 -19.66
C SER A 102 -1.17 5.71 -18.98
N TRP A 103 -0.57 6.77 -18.42
CA TRP A 103 -1.30 7.86 -17.80
C TRP A 103 -2.27 8.53 -18.78
N SER A 104 -1.79 8.86 -19.98
CA SER A 104 -2.60 9.52 -21.02
C SER A 104 -3.73 8.61 -21.53
N LEU A 105 -3.48 7.30 -21.65
CA LEU A 105 -4.51 6.33 -22.03
C LEU A 105 -5.58 6.20 -20.94
N VAL A 106 -5.19 6.07 -19.68
CA VAL A 106 -6.15 5.91 -18.56
C VAL A 106 -6.97 7.19 -18.36
N LEU A 107 -6.33 8.36 -18.33
CA LEU A 107 -7.00 9.65 -18.23
C LEU A 107 -7.91 9.90 -19.43
N GLY A 108 -7.39 9.74 -20.64
CA GLY A 108 -8.15 9.98 -21.86
C GLY A 108 -9.33 9.02 -22.02
N ALA A 109 -9.17 7.75 -21.63
CA ALA A 109 -10.28 6.79 -21.60
C ALA A 109 -11.37 7.23 -20.62
N LEU A 110 -11.01 7.70 -19.43
CA LEU A 110 -11.97 8.17 -18.41
C LEU A 110 -12.75 9.41 -18.86
N GLU A 111 -12.09 10.34 -19.56
CA GLU A 111 -12.69 11.58 -20.06
C GLU A 111 -13.57 11.37 -21.30
N VAL A 112 -13.17 10.50 -22.23
CA VAL A 112 -13.90 10.27 -23.48
C VAL A 112 -15.04 9.28 -23.32
N ASP A 113 -14.81 8.22 -22.55
CA ASP A 113 -15.78 7.17 -22.38
C ASP A 113 -15.80 6.66 -20.93
N ASN A 114 -16.62 7.33 -20.12
CA ASN A 114 -16.85 6.90 -18.75
C ASN A 114 -17.42 5.48 -18.67
N SER A 115 -17.99 4.90 -19.74
CA SER A 115 -18.45 3.52 -19.70
C SER A 115 -17.30 2.51 -19.60
N LEU A 116 -16.10 2.84 -20.11
CA LEU A 116 -14.89 2.03 -19.93
C LEU A 116 -14.47 1.91 -18.47
N SER A 117 -14.86 2.89 -17.64
CA SER A 117 -14.68 2.82 -16.19
C SER A 117 -15.46 1.69 -15.54
N ARG A 118 -16.39 1.03 -16.25
CA ARG A 118 -17.09 -0.17 -15.76
C ARG A 118 -16.39 -1.47 -16.13
N ASN A 119 -15.22 -1.39 -16.78
CA ASN A 119 -14.50 -2.55 -17.25
C ASN A 119 -13.40 -2.98 -16.27
N ALA A 120 -13.29 -4.29 -16.02
CA ALA A 120 -12.35 -4.83 -15.04
C ALA A 120 -10.90 -4.59 -15.46
N GLU A 121 -10.59 -4.74 -16.75
CA GLU A 121 -9.24 -4.50 -17.28
C GLU A 121 -8.82 -3.03 -17.13
N TRP A 122 -9.78 -2.09 -17.12
CA TRP A 122 -9.47 -0.68 -16.85
C TRP A 122 -9.05 -0.49 -15.39
N VAL A 123 -9.79 -1.10 -14.45
CA VAL A 123 -9.44 -1.08 -13.02
C VAL A 123 -8.07 -1.70 -12.80
N GLN A 124 -7.79 -2.81 -13.46
CA GLN A 124 -6.49 -3.46 -13.45
C GLN A 124 -5.38 -2.50 -13.92
N ALA A 125 -5.56 -1.86 -15.08
CA ALA A 125 -4.57 -0.92 -15.62
C ALA A 125 -4.33 0.28 -14.68
N ALA A 126 -5.40 0.87 -14.15
CA ALA A 126 -5.31 1.97 -13.21
C ALA A 126 -4.64 1.54 -11.90
N LEU A 127 -4.97 0.35 -11.39
CA LEU A 127 -4.34 -0.22 -10.20
C LEU A 127 -2.84 -0.45 -10.37
N LEU A 128 -2.43 -0.99 -11.52
CA LEU A 128 -1.02 -1.15 -11.87
C LEU A 128 -0.28 0.19 -11.90
N LEU A 129 -0.92 1.26 -12.39
CA LEU A 129 -0.33 2.61 -12.37
C LEU A 129 -0.21 3.17 -10.95
N VAL A 130 -1.23 2.98 -10.11
CA VAL A 130 -1.18 3.40 -8.70
C VAL A 130 -0.04 2.66 -7.98
N LEU A 131 0.11 1.36 -8.21
CA LEU A 131 1.19 0.56 -7.63
C LEU A 131 2.57 1.01 -8.13
N TYR A 132 2.75 1.16 -9.46
CA TYR A 132 3.99 1.70 -10.03
C TYR A 132 4.40 3.01 -9.38
N GLY A 133 3.46 3.96 -9.33
CA GLY A 133 3.73 5.30 -8.84
C GLY A 133 3.91 5.36 -7.33
N THR A 134 3.24 4.50 -6.56
CA THR A 134 3.51 4.31 -5.12
C THR A 134 4.96 3.89 -4.92
N LEU A 135 5.48 2.98 -5.75
CA LEU A 135 6.86 2.48 -5.67
C LEU A 135 7.92 3.42 -6.28
N GLN A 136 7.55 4.64 -6.65
CA GLN A 136 8.48 5.70 -7.07
C GLN A 136 8.87 6.61 -5.89
N ALA A 137 9.80 7.53 -6.14
CA ALA A 137 10.28 8.54 -5.20
C ALA A 137 10.08 9.99 -5.70
N ASP A 138 9.24 10.14 -6.73
CA ASP A 138 8.99 11.38 -7.46
C ASP A 138 7.63 12.01 -7.07
N SER A 139 7.69 13.25 -6.62
CA SER A 139 6.50 14.02 -6.16
C SER A 139 5.45 14.27 -7.25
N ALA A 140 5.88 14.50 -8.50
CA ALA A 140 4.94 14.71 -9.60
C ALA A 140 4.18 13.41 -9.91
N THR A 141 4.88 12.28 -9.87
CA THR A 141 4.29 10.94 -9.97
C THR A 141 3.30 10.68 -8.83
N TRP A 142 3.69 10.97 -7.58
CA TRP A 142 2.82 10.78 -6.40
C TRP A 142 1.52 11.60 -6.46
N THR A 143 1.59 12.85 -6.93
CA THR A 143 0.38 13.68 -7.13
C THR A 143 -0.60 13.04 -8.11
N ARG A 144 -0.09 12.52 -9.23
CA ARG A 144 -0.91 11.80 -10.24
C ARG A 144 -1.48 10.50 -9.67
N VAL A 145 -0.70 9.77 -8.89
CA VAL A 145 -1.14 8.53 -8.23
C VAL A 145 -2.33 8.77 -7.31
N GLN A 146 -2.34 9.87 -6.54
CA GLN A 146 -3.48 10.19 -5.69
C GLN A 146 -4.76 10.43 -6.49
N ALA A 147 -4.67 11.17 -7.60
CA ALA A 147 -5.82 11.39 -8.48
C ALA A 147 -6.34 10.06 -9.06
N CYS A 148 -5.44 9.20 -9.53
CA CYS A 148 -5.80 7.89 -10.07
C CYS A 148 -6.40 6.95 -9.02
N ALA A 149 -5.88 6.97 -7.79
CA ALA A 149 -6.42 6.18 -6.69
C ALA A 149 -7.88 6.54 -6.39
N GLY A 150 -8.24 7.83 -6.46
CA GLY A 150 -9.63 8.28 -6.33
C GLY A 150 -10.55 7.76 -7.44
N TRP A 151 -10.03 7.60 -8.67
CA TRP A 151 -10.77 6.96 -9.76
C TRP A 151 -10.96 5.47 -9.51
N CYS A 152 -9.90 4.76 -9.12
CA CYS A 152 -9.97 3.34 -8.75
C CYS A 152 -11.03 3.10 -7.67
N ASP A 153 -11.06 3.94 -6.63
CA ASP A 153 -12.04 3.86 -5.55
C ASP A 153 -13.49 4.03 -6.06
N THR A 154 -13.73 5.13 -6.79
CA THR A 154 -15.05 5.42 -7.38
C THR A 154 -15.55 4.26 -8.24
N ILE A 155 -14.66 3.67 -9.03
CA ILE A 155 -15.01 2.59 -9.95
C ILE A 155 -15.24 1.28 -9.20
N THR A 156 -14.39 0.94 -8.24
CA THR A 156 -14.54 -0.27 -7.41
C THR A 156 -15.91 -0.28 -6.72
N HIS A 157 -16.37 0.88 -6.24
CA HIS A 157 -17.72 1.05 -5.71
C HIS A 157 -18.83 0.92 -6.76
N ARG A 158 -18.67 1.54 -7.94
CA ARG A 158 -19.66 1.48 -9.03
C ARG A 158 -19.83 0.08 -9.62
N MET A 159 -18.73 -0.67 -9.72
CA MET A 159 -18.73 -2.05 -10.19
C MET A 159 -19.18 -3.05 -9.10
N HIS A 160 -19.45 -2.56 -7.88
CA HIS A 160 -19.79 -3.38 -6.74
C HIS A 160 -18.75 -4.47 -6.45
N LEU A 161 -17.47 -4.23 -6.75
CA LEU A 161 -16.39 -5.20 -6.52
C LEU A 161 -16.24 -5.54 -5.03
N MET A 162 -16.63 -4.61 -4.15
CA MET A 162 -16.67 -4.82 -2.70
C MET A 162 -17.73 -5.85 -2.27
N LYS A 163 -18.73 -6.13 -3.09
CA LYS A 163 -19.85 -7.04 -2.77
C LYS A 163 -19.82 -8.24 -3.70
N VAL A 164 -18.82 -9.10 -3.55
CA VAL A 164 -18.79 -10.36 -4.31
C VAL A 164 -19.92 -11.25 -3.76
N PRO A 165 -20.94 -11.58 -4.57
CA PRO A 165 -22.08 -12.34 -4.08
C PRO A 165 -21.62 -13.72 -3.61
N SER A 166 -21.91 -14.08 -2.36
CA SER A 166 -21.77 -15.46 -1.91
C SER A 166 -22.79 -16.32 -2.68
N ASN A 167 -22.34 -17.35 -3.38
CA ASN A 167 -23.16 -18.29 -4.16
C ASN A 167 -24.18 -19.06 -3.29
N GLN A 168 -25.22 -18.40 -2.78
CA GLN A 168 -26.28 -19.06 -2.00
C GLN A 168 -27.43 -19.57 -2.88
N ASN A 169 -27.47 -19.20 -4.18
CA ASN A 169 -28.50 -19.66 -5.11
C ASN A 169 -27.86 -20.51 -6.24
N GLY A 170 -27.79 -21.82 -6.02
CA GLY A 170 -27.03 -22.80 -6.82
C GLY A 170 -27.52 -23.10 -8.25
N GLN A 171 -27.74 -22.10 -9.11
CA GLN A 171 -28.09 -22.34 -10.52
C GLN A 171 -27.30 -21.52 -11.57
N GLN A 172 -26.27 -20.74 -11.19
CA GLN A 172 -25.38 -20.03 -12.15
C GLN A 172 -23.88 -20.33 -11.94
N GLU A 173 -23.54 -21.54 -11.46
CA GLU A 173 -22.24 -21.84 -10.85
C GLU A 173 -21.02 -21.90 -11.79
N ILE A 174 -21.15 -22.25 -13.06
CA ILE A 174 -19.96 -22.62 -13.86
C ILE A 174 -19.30 -21.42 -14.56
N ALA A 175 -20.08 -20.48 -15.11
CA ALA A 175 -19.53 -19.28 -15.77
C ALA A 175 -19.15 -18.17 -14.78
N HIS A 176 -19.76 -18.14 -13.59
CA HIS A 176 -19.45 -17.14 -12.56
C HIS A 176 -18.20 -17.48 -11.74
N GLY A 177 -17.82 -18.77 -11.64
CA GLY A 177 -16.68 -19.19 -10.82
C GLY A 177 -15.32 -18.62 -11.25
N ALA A 178 -15.03 -18.60 -12.56
CA ALA A 178 -13.77 -18.03 -13.06
C ALA A 178 -13.69 -16.52 -12.85
N ASN A 179 -14.78 -15.80 -13.18
CA ASN A 179 -14.88 -14.36 -12.97
C ASN A 179 -14.81 -14.00 -11.48
N SER A 180 -15.40 -14.82 -10.60
CA SER A 180 -15.34 -14.59 -9.15
C SER A 180 -13.92 -14.64 -8.61
N LYS A 181 -13.08 -15.60 -9.06
CA LYS A 181 -11.67 -15.67 -8.62
C LYS A 181 -10.87 -14.45 -9.07
N VAL A 182 -11.06 -14.02 -10.31
CA VAL A 182 -10.43 -12.82 -10.88
C VAL A 182 -10.82 -11.58 -10.06
N MET A 183 -12.10 -11.42 -9.73
CA MET A 183 -12.59 -10.28 -8.95
C MET A 183 -12.09 -10.30 -7.50
N THR A 184 -12.08 -11.47 -6.85
CA THR A 184 -11.50 -11.63 -5.51
C THR A 184 -10.01 -11.27 -5.53
N GLY A 185 -9.26 -11.76 -6.51
CA GLY A 185 -7.85 -11.42 -6.71
C GLY A 185 -7.63 -9.92 -6.89
N LEU A 186 -8.40 -9.31 -7.78
CA LEU A 186 -8.35 -7.87 -8.05
C LEU A 186 -8.63 -7.04 -6.79
N LEU A 187 -9.64 -7.43 -6.00
CA LEU A 187 -9.99 -6.76 -4.75
C LEU A 187 -8.88 -6.90 -3.69
N LYS A 188 -8.29 -8.10 -3.55
CA LYS A 188 -7.15 -8.31 -2.65
C LYS A 188 -5.95 -7.46 -3.08
N THR A 189 -5.64 -7.39 -4.37
CA THR A 189 -4.58 -6.52 -4.89
C THR A 189 -4.93 -5.04 -4.67
N TYR A 190 -6.19 -4.63 -4.86
CA TYR A 190 -6.62 -3.26 -4.64
C TYR A 190 -6.42 -2.82 -3.18
N LEU A 191 -6.83 -3.64 -2.21
CA LEU A 191 -6.59 -3.36 -0.79
C LEU A 191 -5.09 -3.23 -0.50
N LEU A 192 -4.28 -4.16 -0.99
CA LEU A 192 -2.82 -4.11 -0.83
C LEU A 192 -2.25 -2.78 -1.32
N VAL A 193 -2.57 -2.40 -2.55
CA VAL A 193 -2.07 -1.16 -3.17
C VAL A 193 -2.58 0.07 -2.42
N ASP A 194 -3.84 0.09 -2.02
CA ASP A 194 -4.42 1.21 -1.27
C ASP A 194 -3.73 1.40 0.09
N VAL A 195 -3.43 0.31 0.80
CA VAL A 195 -2.68 0.37 2.07
C VAL A 195 -1.24 0.81 1.84
N LEU A 196 -0.53 0.28 0.85
CA LEU A 196 0.84 0.72 0.55
C LEU A 196 0.89 2.20 0.17
N ARG A 197 -0.06 2.65 -0.66
CA ARG A 197 -0.24 4.06 -1.03
C ARG A 197 -0.52 4.91 0.21
N ALA A 198 -1.41 4.48 1.10
CA ALA A 198 -1.73 5.17 2.33
C ALA A 198 -0.50 5.39 3.21
N ILE A 199 0.31 4.35 3.37
CA ILE A 199 1.54 4.34 4.19
C ILE A 199 2.64 5.20 3.55
N HIS A 200 2.86 5.05 2.25
CA HIS A 200 3.95 5.74 1.56
C HIS A 200 3.64 7.22 1.30
N LEU A 201 2.38 7.54 0.97
CA LEU A 201 1.95 8.92 0.68
C LEU A 201 1.33 9.64 1.89
N HIS A 202 1.40 9.05 3.08
CA HIS A 202 0.83 9.59 4.31
C HIS A 202 -0.65 10.01 4.16
N SER A 203 -1.49 9.06 3.76
CA SER A 203 -2.93 9.29 3.57
C SER A 203 -3.75 8.17 4.19
N ILE A 204 -5.06 8.36 4.28
CA ILE A 204 -5.97 7.34 4.81
C ILE A 204 -6.23 6.29 3.72
N PRO A 205 -6.26 4.99 4.05
CA PRO A 205 -6.81 3.97 3.16
C PRO A 205 -8.23 4.33 2.75
N THR A 206 -8.54 4.19 1.46
CA THR A 206 -9.86 4.47 0.90
C THR A 206 -10.82 3.31 1.14
N VAL A 207 -10.29 2.07 1.17
CA VAL A 207 -11.09 0.86 1.34
C VAL A 207 -11.61 0.72 2.76
N ARG A 208 -12.94 0.71 2.91
CA ARG A 208 -13.60 0.37 4.18
C ARG A 208 -13.81 -1.13 4.28
N LEU A 209 -13.14 -1.76 5.23
CA LEU A 209 -13.20 -3.20 5.41
C LEU A 209 -14.59 -3.71 5.78
N SER A 210 -15.45 -2.90 6.41
CA SER A 210 -16.84 -3.27 6.68
C SER A 210 -17.70 -3.45 5.43
N GLU A 211 -17.25 -2.93 4.29
CA GLU A 211 -17.97 -3.02 3.02
C GLU A 211 -17.46 -4.18 2.15
N VAL A 212 -16.34 -4.81 2.54
CA VAL A 212 -15.68 -5.90 1.82
C VAL A 212 -16.37 -7.23 2.09
N SER A 213 -17.07 -7.77 1.11
CA SER A 213 -17.66 -9.11 1.14
C SER A 213 -16.95 -9.97 0.10
N LEU A 214 -16.12 -10.90 0.55
CA LEU A 214 -15.40 -11.85 -0.29
C LEU A 214 -15.30 -13.22 0.39
N GLN A 215 -15.27 -14.26 -0.44
CA GLN A 215 -14.94 -15.61 0.01
C GLN A 215 -13.44 -15.82 -0.07
N LEU A 216 -12.86 -16.36 1.01
CA LEU A 216 -11.49 -16.82 1.06
C LEU A 216 -11.35 -18.16 0.31
N GLU A 217 -10.12 -18.65 0.13
CA GLU A 217 -9.88 -19.85 -0.68
C GLU A 217 -10.58 -21.11 -0.13
N ASN A 218 -10.74 -21.16 1.19
CA ASN A 218 -11.43 -22.26 1.89
C ASN A 218 -12.97 -22.12 1.91
N ASN A 219 -13.53 -21.19 1.12
CA ASN A 219 -14.94 -20.78 1.10
C ASN A 219 -15.45 -20.11 2.39
N ASP A 220 -14.56 -19.86 3.36
CA ASP A 220 -14.89 -19.07 4.53
C ASP A 220 -15.17 -17.62 4.13
N ASP A 221 -16.15 -17.00 4.79
CA ASP A 221 -16.46 -15.60 4.62
C ASP A 221 -15.41 -14.72 5.32
N PHE A 222 -14.81 -13.79 4.58
CA PHE A 222 -13.82 -12.85 5.10
C PHE A 222 -14.35 -12.07 6.29
N GLN A 223 -15.59 -11.56 6.22
CA GLN A 223 -16.15 -10.76 7.31
C GLN A 223 -16.23 -11.57 8.60
N SER A 224 -16.65 -12.83 8.51
CA SER A 224 -16.74 -13.72 9.65
C SER A 224 -15.38 -13.92 10.34
N ILE A 225 -14.32 -14.20 9.57
CA ILE A 225 -12.96 -14.38 10.11
C ILE A 225 -12.39 -13.07 10.65
N TYR A 226 -12.61 -11.98 9.92
CA TYR A 226 -12.14 -10.66 10.30
C TYR A 226 -12.81 -10.17 11.61
N GLN A 227 -14.13 -10.38 11.76
CA GLN A 227 -14.85 -10.11 13.00
C GLN A 227 -14.41 -11.03 14.14
N TRP A 228 -14.09 -12.29 13.86
CA TRP A 228 -13.49 -13.19 14.85
C TRP A 228 -12.12 -12.68 15.32
N LEU A 229 -11.26 -12.20 14.40
CA LEU A 229 -9.98 -11.60 14.77
C LEU A 229 -10.18 -10.38 15.69
N LEU A 230 -11.12 -9.49 15.37
CA LEU A 230 -11.36 -8.29 16.17
C LEU A 230 -12.00 -8.59 17.54
N THR A 231 -13.03 -9.43 17.56
CA THR A 231 -13.88 -9.63 18.75
C THR A 231 -13.49 -10.85 19.58
N GLY A 232 -12.92 -11.88 18.94
CA GLY A 232 -12.73 -13.22 19.51
C GLY A 232 -14.03 -14.02 19.62
N LYS A 233 -15.13 -13.51 19.06
CA LYS A 233 -16.43 -14.20 19.02
C LYS A 233 -16.58 -14.88 17.66
N GLY A 234 -17.14 -16.09 17.65
CA GLY A 234 -17.32 -16.90 16.44
C GLY A 234 -16.42 -18.12 16.41
N SER A 235 -16.53 -18.89 15.32
CA SER A 235 -15.68 -20.06 15.08
C SER A 235 -14.30 -19.65 14.60
N THR A 236 -13.26 -20.20 15.22
CA THR A 236 -11.89 -20.12 14.71
C THR A 236 -11.85 -20.80 13.34
N PRO A 237 -11.28 -20.17 12.29
CA PRO A 237 -11.12 -20.82 10.99
C PRO A 237 -10.22 -22.07 11.11
N ALA A 238 -10.57 -23.12 10.38
CA ALA A 238 -9.86 -24.40 10.47
C ALA A 238 -8.45 -24.34 9.84
N SER A 239 -8.31 -23.58 8.75
CA SER A 239 -7.04 -23.30 8.10
C SER A 239 -7.19 -22.06 7.23
N LEU A 240 -6.07 -21.41 6.89
CA LEU A 240 -6.02 -20.31 5.93
C LEU A 240 -4.92 -20.58 4.90
N SER A 241 -5.13 -20.10 3.68
CA SER A 241 -4.05 -20.06 2.69
C SER A 241 -3.00 -19.02 3.09
N PRO A 242 -1.75 -19.13 2.59
CA PRO A 242 -0.71 -18.10 2.75
C PRO A 242 -1.18 -16.71 2.31
N ASP A 243 -1.87 -16.67 1.18
CA ASP A 243 -2.43 -15.45 0.60
C ASP A 243 -3.49 -14.84 1.54
N ASP A 244 -4.37 -15.66 2.11
CA ASP A 244 -5.39 -15.19 3.06
C ASP A 244 -4.76 -14.66 4.36
N HIS A 245 -3.65 -15.26 4.82
CA HIS A 245 -2.87 -14.74 5.95
C HIS A 245 -2.32 -13.34 5.68
N VAL A 246 -1.68 -13.13 4.52
CA VAL A 246 -1.18 -11.80 4.09
C VAL A 246 -2.32 -10.82 3.97
N PHE A 247 -3.42 -11.23 3.33
CA PHE A 247 -4.59 -10.38 3.12
C PHE A 247 -5.20 -9.90 4.44
N LEU A 248 -5.35 -10.78 5.43
CA LEU A 248 -5.85 -10.41 6.76
C LEU A 248 -4.91 -9.46 7.49
N LEU A 249 -3.59 -9.60 7.35
CA LEU A 249 -2.63 -8.65 7.91
C LEU A 249 -2.75 -7.27 7.26
N PHE A 250 -2.89 -7.20 5.93
CA PHE A 250 -3.10 -5.91 5.25
C PHE A 250 -4.46 -5.28 5.61
N ALA A 251 -5.49 -6.08 5.88
CA ALA A 251 -6.74 -5.59 6.44
C ALA A 251 -6.54 -5.01 7.85
N LEU A 252 -5.83 -5.69 8.75
CA LEU A 252 -5.51 -5.14 10.06
C LEU A 252 -4.64 -3.88 9.95
N LEU A 253 -3.67 -3.86 9.04
CA LEU A 253 -2.82 -2.71 8.77
C LEU A 253 -3.63 -1.50 8.28
N ALA A 254 -4.62 -1.71 7.41
CA ALA A 254 -5.53 -0.66 6.96
C ALA A 254 -6.26 0.02 8.13
N GLU A 255 -6.76 -0.75 9.10
CA GLU A 255 -7.38 -0.20 10.32
C GLU A 255 -6.37 0.53 11.20
N ILE A 256 -5.14 0.00 11.33
CA ILE A 256 -4.08 0.63 12.13
C ILE A 256 -3.73 2.00 11.54
N VAL A 257 -3.51 2.07 10.22
CA VAL A 257 -3.23 3.33 9.51
C VAL A 257 -4.42 4.28 9.65
N SER A 258 -5.64 3.78 9.44
CA SER A 258 -6.87 4.59 9.59
C SER A 258 -7.02 5.15 11.00
N LEU A 259 -6.80 4.33 12.04
CA LEU A 259 -6.83 4.74 13.44
C LEU A 259 -5.87 5.89 13.72
N GLN A 260 -4.64 5.77 13.23
CA GLN A 260 -3.57 6.74 13.47
C GLN A 260 -3.79 8.07 12.76
N HIS A 261 -4.33 8.04 11.54
CA HIS A 261 -4.67 9.26 10.83
C HIS A 261 -5.93 9.94 11.38
N SER A 262 -6.92 9.16 11.84
CA SER A 262 -8.23 9.69 12.24
C SER A 262 -8.25 10.24 13.66
N LEU A 263 -7.78 9.44 14.62
CA LEU A 263 -7.96 9.73 16.04
C LEU A 263 -6.72 10.36 16.66
N THR A 264 -5.51 10.02 16.22
CA THR A 264 -4.30 10.59 16.86
C THR A 264 -4.19 12.11 16.66
N ALA A 265 -4.70 12.65 15.56
CA ALA A 265 -4.79 14.11 15.37
C ALA A 265 -5.65 14.81 16.44
N LEU A 266 -6.60 14.08 17.05
CA LEU A 266 -7.51 14.57 18.08
C LEU A 266 -7.01 14.25 19.51
N VAL A 267 -6.18 13.22 19.65
CA VAL A 267 -5.51 12.90 20.91
C VAL A 267 -4.33 13.84 21.06
N ARG A 268 -4.56 14.97 21.75
CA ARG A 268 -3.43 15.79 22.20
C ARG A 268 -2.56 14.93 23.12
N PRO A 269 -1.25 14.82 22.86
CA PRO A 269 -0.33 14.35 23.87
C PRO A 269 -0.30 15.45 24.94
N ASP A 270 -1.25 15.44 25.87
CA ASP A 270 -1.24 16.36 27.00
C ASP A 270 0.06 16.10 27.78
N MET A 271 0.98 17.04 27.63
CA MET A 271 2.33 17.16 28.20
C MET A 271 2.33 17.27 29.74
N SER A 272 1.47 16.56 30.44
CA SER A 272 1.57 16.44 31.90
C SER A 272 1.10 15.09 32.39
N ALA A 273 2.07 14.18 32.59
CA ALA A 273 1.92 12.95 33.37
C ALA A 273 1.51 13.18 34.85
N ASN A 274 1.20 14.43 35.25
CA ASN A 274 0.78 14.81 36.59
C ASN A 274 -0.71 15.11 36.74
N HIS A 275 -1.50 15.13 35.66
CA HIS A 275 -2.95 15.14 35.79
C HIS A 275 -3.46 13.71 35.80
N ILE A 276 -3.58 13.18 37.03
CA ILE A 276 -4.51 12.10 37.36
C ILE A 276 -5.80 12.41 36.60
N PRO A 277 -6.27 11.56 35.68
CA PRO A 277 -7.51 11.82 34.96
C PRO A 277 -8.60 12.12 35.99
N PRO A 278 -9.39 13.20 35.83
CA PRO A 278 -10.48 13.47 36.74
C PRO A 278 -11.30 12.19 36.84
N SER A 279 -11.47 11.71 38.07
CA SER A 279 -12.20 10.50 38.41
C SER A 279 -13.68 10.66 38.06
N ILE A 280 -14.01 10.68 36.78
CA ILE A 280 -15.37 10.53 36.29
C ILE A 280 -15.64 9.04 36.33
N GLY A 281 -16.16 8.58 37.48
CA GLY A 281 -16.69 7.24 37.67
C GLY A 281 -15.64 6.14 37.55
N SER A 282 -15.26 5.56 38.69
CA SER A 282 -14.55 4.29 38.78
C SER A 282 -15.12 3.27 37.79
N VAL A 283 -14.39 3.02 36.70
CA VAL A 283 -14.63 1.86 35.83
C VAL A 283 -14.58 0.62 36.74
N PRO A 284 -15.62 -0.21 36.81
CA PRO A 284 -15.60 -1.41 37.64
C PRO A 284 -14.46 -2.30 37.14
N ARG A 285 -13.46 -2.54 37.99
CA ARG A 285 -12.37 -3.50 37.74
C ARG A 285 -12.82 -4.96 37.95
N SER A 286 -14.12 -5.20 38.04
CA SER A 286 -14.74 -6.52 38.06
C SER A 286 -14.73 -7.05 36.63
N SER A 287 -13.99 -8.13 36.39
CA SER A 287 -13.96 -8.86 35.11
C SER A 287 -15.31 -9.47 34.72
N ALA A 288 -16.34 -9.37 35.58
CA ALA A 288 -17.70 -9.82 35.30
C ALA A 288 -18.65 -8.70 34.82
N ASP A 289 -18.32 -7.41 35.04
CA ASP A 289 -19.18 -6.27 34.66
C ASP A 289 -18.71 -5.53 33.39
N ALA A 290 -17.62 -6.01 32.76
CA ALA A 290 -17.07 -5.44 31.53
C ALA A 290 -18.02 -5.59 30.31
N GLU A 291 -19.14 -6.30 30.45
CA GLU A 291 -20.07 -6.58 29.35
C GLU A 291 -21.22 -5.57 29.20
N TYR A 292 -21.50 -4.70 30.18
CA TYR A 292 -22.58 -3.71 30.04
C TYR A 292 -22.03 -2.35 29.56
N TYR A 293 -21.61 -2.32 28.30
CA TYR A 293 -21.18 -1.10 27.63
C TYR A 293 -22.33 -0.52 26.83
N ASN A 294 -22.70 0.74 27.08
CA ASN A 294 -23.71 1.41 26.26
C ASN A 294 -23.08 1.88 24.94
N PRO A 295 -23.43 1.26 23.78
CA PRO A 295 -22.85 1.62 22.49
C PRO A 295 -23.28 3.00 22.00
N LEU A 296 -24.22 3.65 22.69
CA LEU A 296 -24.78 4.96 22.34
C LEU A 296 -24.10 6.12 23.08
N LEU A 297 -23.18 5.85 24.01
CA LEU A 297 -22.45 6.91 24.71
C LEU A 297 -21.18 7.27 23.93
N PRO A 298 -21.03 8.53 23.48
CA PRO A 298 -19.82 8.95 22.78
C PRO A 298 -18.61 8.91 23.72
N HIS A 299 -17.52 8.33 23.26
CA HIS A 299 -16.24 8.37 23.96
C HIS A 299 -15.49 9.66 23.63
N SER A 300 -14.60 10.06 24.54
CA SER A 300 -13.53 10.98 24.16
C SER A 300 -12.66 10.32 23.09
N ALA A 301 -12.06 11.12 22.21
CA ALA A 301 -11.17 10.62 21.15
C ALA A 301 -10.04 9.73 21.72
N SER A 302 -9.48 10.08 22.88
CA SER A 302 -8.44 9.30 23.55
C SER A 302 -8.95 7.95 24.06
N ALA A 303 -10.15 7.91 24.66
CA ALA A 303 -10.73 6.66 25.13
C ALA A 303 -11.06 5.73 23.94
N GLU A 304 -11.59 6.28 22.85
CA GLU A 304 -11.86 5.52 21.63
C GLU A 304 -10.57 5.02 20.97
N TYR A 305 -9.54 5.85 20.92
CA TYR A 305 -8.21 5.47 20.42
C TYR A 305 -7.64 4.29 21.20
N ILE A 306 -7.64 4.35 22.54
CA ILE A 306 -7.14 3.28 23.41
C ILE A 306 -7.96 1.99 23.19
N ARG A 307 -9.29 2.11 23.10
CA ARG A 307 -10.19 0.98 22.85
C ARG A 307 -9.86 0.29 21.52
N CYS A 308 -9.73 1.07 20.45
CA CYS A 308 -9.39 0.56 19.12
C CYS A 308 -7.98 -0.04 19.07
N LYS A 309 -6.99 0.62 19.67
CA LYS A 309 -5.62 0.10 19.78
C LYS A 309 -5.57 -1.25 20.49
N GLN A 310 -6.27 -1.38 21.62
CA GLN A 310 -6.35 -2.66 22.36
C GLN A 310 -7.06 -3.74 21.54
N ARG A 311 -8.11 -3.40 20.80
CA ARG A 311 -8.83 -4.34 19.93
C ARG A 311 -7.90 -4.86 18.82
N LEU A 312 -7.17 -3.97 18.15
CA LEU A 312 -6.21 -4.33 17.09
C LEU A 312 -5.02 -5.14 17.63
N SER A 313 -4.51 -4.80 18.81
CA SER A 313 -3.44 -5.57 19.48
C SER A 313 -3.90 -7.01 19.79
N ARG A 314 -5.13 -7.19 20.29
CA ARG A 314 -5.72 -8.53 20.49
C ARG A 314 -5.93 -9.26 19.17
N ALA A 315 -6.34 -8.55 18.12
CA ALA A 315 -6.51 -9.14 16.79
C ALA A 315 -5.19 -9.65 16.21
N LEU A 316 -4.10 -8.89 16.33
CA LEU A 316 -2.75 -9.33 15.95
C LEU A 316 -2.30 -10.55 16.77
N SER A 317 -2.59 -10.57 18.07
CA SER A 317 -2.28 -11.72 18.93
C SER A 317 -3.05 -12.98 18.50
N ARG A 318 -4.33 -12.84 18.14
CA ARG A 318 -5.14 -13.95 17.62
C ARG A 318 -4.67 -14.40 16.24
N TRP A 319 -4.31 -13.47 15.36
CA TRP A 319 -3.71 -13.80 14.07
C TRP A 319 -2.43 -14.61 14.26
N LEU A 320 -1.55 -14.23 15.19
CA LEU A 320 -0.34 -14.98 15.50
C LEU A 320 -0.66 -16.39 16.05
N SER A 321 -1.69 -16.50 16.90
CA SER A 321 -2.13 -17.81 17.37
C SER A 321 -2.67 -18.68 16.23
N LEU A 322 -3.37 -18.08 15.27
CA LEU A 322 -3.90 -18.78 14.10
C LEU A 322 -2.78 -19.25 13.17
N SER A 323 -1.75 -18.42 12.92
CA SER A 323 -0.61 -18.80 12.11
C SER A 323 0.23 -19.91 12.78
N SER A 324 0.31 -19.92 14.11
CA SER A 324 1.07 -20.94 14.85
C SER A 324 0.45 -22.35 14.84
N VAL A 325 -0.81 -22.50 14.44
CA VAL A 325 -1.52 -23.81 14.36
C VAL A 325 -1.22 -24.54 13.04
N LEU A 326 -0.36 -23.98 12.18
CA LEU A 326 0.08 -24.66 10.96
C LEU A 326 0.78 -26.00 11.32
N PRO A 327 0.36 -27.14 10.72
CA PRO A 327 0.77 -28.45 11.19
C PRO A 327 2.29 -28.65 11.07
N GLU A 328 2.92 -29.27 12.08
CA GLU A 328 4.30 -29.78 12.10
C GLU A 328 4.59 -30.89 11.06
N HIS A 329 3.90 -30.89 9.92
CA HIS A 329 4.18 -31.79 8.80
C HIS A 329 5.36 -31.23 8.01
N GLY A 330 6.54 -31.68 8.46
CA GLY A 330 7.89 -31.38 8.01
C GLY A 330 8.06 -30.81 6.60
N ALA A 331 8.90 -29.77 6.55
CA ALA A 331 9.51 -29.14 5.37
C ALA A 331 8.71 -28.07 4.59
N ARG A 332 7.37 -28.10 4.51
CA ARG A 332 6.61 -27.08 3.74
C ARG A 332 6.18 -25.83 4.53
N VAL A 333 6.17 -25.89 5.85
CA VAL A 333 5.73 -24.76 6.71
C VAL A 333 6.75 -23.61 6.71
N ALA A 334 8.04 -23.93 6.55
CA ALA A 334 9.11 -22.93 6.50
C ALA A 334 9.06 -22.02 5.25
N GLU A 335 8.38 -22.42 4.18
CA GLU A 335 8.26 -21.63 2.93
C GLU A 335 7.14 -20.58 3.01
N ILE A 336 6.09 -20.82 3.79
CA ILE A 336 4.91 -19.94 3.90
C ILE A 336 5.14 -18.80 4.89
N ASP A 337 5.89 -19.04 5.97
CA ASP A 337 6.08 -18.05 7.05
C ASP A 337 6.95 -16.83 6.67
N ARG A 338 7.78 -16.96 5.63
CA ARG A 338 8.86 -15.99 5.34
C ARG A 338 8.39 -14.60 4.90
N PRO A 339 7.51 -14.43 3.90
CA PRO A 339 7.09 -13.09 3.46
C PRO A 339 6.04 -12.45 4.39
N VAL A 340 5.34 -13.25 5.20
CA VAL A 340 4.20 -12.82 6.02
C VAL A 340 4.66 -12.22 7.36
N THR A 341 5.69 -12.81 7.96
CA THR A 341 6.17 -12.40 9.30
C THR A 341 6.67 -10.94 9.36
N PRO A 342 7.39 -10.41 8.35
CA PRO A 342 7.73 -8.99 8.32
C PRO A 342 6.50 -8.08 8.32
N VAL A 343 5.41 -8.47 7.65
CA VAL A 343 4.16 -7.71 7.63
C VAL A 343 3.50 -7.72 9.02
N TYR A 344 3.53 -8.86 9.71
CA TYR A 344 3.03 -8.95 11.09
C TYR A 344 3.79 -8.01 12.03
N HIS A 345 5.13 -8.06 12.00
CA HIS A 345 5.94 -7.15 12.82
C HIS A 345 5.78 -5.70 12.41
N PHE A 346 5.55 -5.42 11.14
CA PHE A 346 5.23 -4.07 10.67
C PHE A 346 3.89 -3.58 11.21
N CYS A 347 2.86 -4.43 11.29
CA CYS A 347 1.60 -4.09 11.96
C CYS A 347 1.80 -3.77 13.44
N CYS A 348 2.56 -4.62 14.17
CA CYS A 348 2.88 -4.40 15.57
C CYS A 348 3.67 -3.11 15.78
N MET A 349 4.71 -2.89 14.98
CA MET A 349 5.54 -1.69 15.02
C MET A 349 4.68 -0.45 14.77
N THR A 350 3.86 -0.46 13.72
CA THR A 350 2.98 0.66 13.38
C THR A 350 2.04 0.96 14.54
N LEU A 351 1.31 -0.04 15.05
CA LEU A 351 0.36 0.13 16.16
C LEU A 351 1.03 0.68 17.43
N GLU A 352 2.27 0.29 17.72
CA GLU A 352 2.99 0.75 18.91
C GLU A 352 3.69 2.10 18.73
N ALA A 353 4.10 2.43 17.52
CA ALA A 353 4.77 3.69 17.18
C ALA A 353 3.82 4.90 17.12
N ASP A 354 2.50 4.65 17.10
CA ASP A 354 1.45 5.65 16.98
C ASP A 354 1.63 6.56 15.73
N SER A 355 0.98 7.71 15.67
CA SER A 355 1.08 8.62 14.52
C SER A 355 2.46 9.20 14.28
N LYS A 356 3.38 9.11 15.26
CA LYS A 356 4.73 9.67 15.17
C LYS A 356 5.55 9.02 14.06
N MET A 357 5.30 7.74 13.80
CA MET A 357 5.97 6.98 12.74
C MET A 357 5.85 7.67 11.38
N TRP A 358 4.71 8.30 11.11
CA TRP A 358 4.44 8.93 9.83
C TRP A 358 5.17 10.25 9.61
N LEU A 359 5.69 10.86 10.68
CA LEU A 359 6.50 12.07 10.59
C LEU A 359 7.94 11.75 10.20
N LEU A 360 8.40 10.51 10.46
CA LEU A 360 9.80 10.14 10.30
C LEU A 360 10.33 10.36 8.88
N PRO A 361 9.64 9.95 7.79
CA PRO A 361 10.16 10.17 6.44
C PRO A 361 10.39 11.65 6.14
N ALA A 362 9.45 12.53 6.49
CA ALA A 362 9.59 13.97 6.29
C ALA A 362 10.75 14.55 7.10
N LEU A 363 10.91 14.13 8.36
CA LEU A 363 12.00 14.58 9.24
C LEU A 363 13.40 14.27 8.70
N VAL A 364 13.53 13.20 7.93
CA VAL A 364 14.79 12.79 7.29
C VAL A 364 14.93 13.31 5.86
N GLY A 365 13.99 14.13 5.38
CA GLY A 365 14.00 14.70 4.03
C GLY A 365 13.50 13.74 2.93
N TYR A 366 12.85 12.64 3.32
CA TYR A 366 12.09 11.77 2.40
C TYR A 366 10.66 12.30 2.28
N GLU A 367 10.50 13.42 1.56
CA GLU A 367 9.19 14.06 1.42
C GLU A 367 8.48 13.67 0.12
N PRO A 368 7.19 13.30 0.21
CA PRO A 368 6.36 13.01 -0.95
C PRO A 368 5.71 14.17 -1.66
N PHE A 369 5.71 15.34 -1.04
CA PHE A 369 5.13 16.54 -1.62
C PHE A 369 6.23 17.56 -1.79
N THR A 370 6.21 18.27 -2.93
CA THR A 370 7.00 19.49 -3.06
C THR A 370 6.58 20.46 -1.95
N ASN A 371 7.55 21.25 -1.50
CA ASN A 371 7.44 22.22 -0.43
C ASN A 371 6.38 23.33 -0.63
N ASP A 372 5.34 23.15 -1.44
CA ASP A 372 4.23 24.08 -1.62
C ASP A 372 2.92 23.57 -1.00
N ASP A 373 2.69 22.25 -0.92
CA ASP A 373 1.40 21.69 -0.46
C ASP A 373 1.33 21.34 1.03
N PHE A 374 2.47 21.15 1.71
CA PHE A 374 2.49 21.02 3.18
C PHE A 374 1.88 22.29 3.82
N PRO A 375 1.01 22.17 4.84
CA PRO A 375 0.48 23.32 5.55
C PRO A 375 1.63 24.23 5.98
N SER A 376 1.58 25.49 5.53
CA SER A 376 2.63 26.51 5.65
C SER A 376 3.21 26.65 7.07
N ARG A 377 2.46 26.20 8.09
CA ARG A 377 2.85 26.16 9.50
C ARG A 377 4.12 25.36 9.82
N LEU A 378 4.53 24.40 8.99
CA LEU A 378 5.78 23.63 9.22
C LEU A 378 6.98 24.14 8.39
N LYS A 379 6.73 25.01 7.40
CA LYS A 379 7.75 25.49 6.46
C LYS A 379 8.41 26.78 6.90
N ASP A 380 7.66 27.67 7.54
CA ASP A 380 8.08 29.06 7.75
C ASP A 380 8.97 29.27 8.98
N ASP A 381 9.18 28.23 9.79
CA ASP A 381 10.04 28.35 10.96
C ASP A 381 10.89 27.07 11.16
N PRO A 382 12.21 27.09 10.86
CA PRO A 382 13.10 25.97 11.15
C PRO A 382 13.19 25.64 12.64
N SER A 383 12.74 26.54 13.53
CA SER A 383 12.58 26.27 14.97
C SER A 383 11.25 25.60 15.34
N SER A 384 10.30 25.49 14.40
CA SER A 384 9.01 24.82 14.54
C SER A 384 8.98 23.37 14.02
N ARG A 385 10.06 22.90 13.38
CA ARG A 385 10.24 21.45 13.17
C ARG A 385 10.13 20.79 14.54
N PRO A 386 9.21 19.82 14.74
CA PRO A 386 9.08 19.19 16.05
C PRO A 386 10.47 18.72 16.44
N ALA A 387 10.99 19.26 17.54
CA ALA A 387 12.31 18.89 18.00
C ALA A 387 12.31 17.36 18.09
N LEU A 388 13.32 16.72 17.51
CA LEU A 388 13.54 15.26 17.59
C LEU A 388 13.38 14.72 19.02
N VAL A 389 13.54 15.61 20.00
CA VAL A 389 13.32 15.45 21.44
C VAL A 389 11.95 14.84 21.81
N ASP A 390 10.88 15.03 21.02
CA ASP A 390 9.54 14.53 21.37
C ASP A 390 9.18 13.16 20.74
N LEU A 391 10.09 12.58 19.96
CA LEU A 391 9.89 11.30 19.28
C LEU A 391 10.29 10.10 20.16
N HIS A 392 9.58 9.94 21.29
CA HIS A 392 9.67 8.70 22.08
C HIS A 392 8.96 7.55 21.37
N PHE A 393 9.68 6.45 21.14
CA PHE A 393 9.15 5.17 20.64
C PHE A 393 9.31 4.08 21.70
N SER A 394 8.27 3.25 21.86
CA SER A 394 8.31 2.15 22.83
C SER A 394 9.34 1.07 22.43
N ASP A 395 9.86 0.35 23.42
CA ASP A 395 10.74 -0.80 23.19
C ASP A 395 10.07 -1.89 22.33
N ALA A 396 8.73 -1.99 22.37
CA ALA A 396 7.95 -2.91 21.55
C ALA A 396 7.99 -2.55 20.05
N ALA A 397 7.92 -1.25 19.73
CA ALA A 397 8.06 -0.77 18.36
C ALA A 397 9.49 -1.03 17.83
N SER A 398 10.51 -0.68 18.63
CA SER A 398 11.91 -0.95 18.30
C SER A 398 12.19 -2.45 18.12
N SER A 399 11.72 -3.29 19.05
CA SER A 399 11.88 -4.75 18.95
C SER A 399 11.24 -5.31 17.68
N SER A 400 10.07 -4.79 17.28
CA SER A 400 9.42 -5.21 16.03
C SER A 400 10.22 -4.77 14.80
N ALA A 401 10.80 -3.56 14.82
CA ALA A 401 11.66 -3.06 13.74
C ALA A 401 12.92 -3.93 13.54
N TRP A 402 13.53 -4.39 14.63
CA TRP A 402 14.66 -5.33 14.55
C TRP A 402 14.26 -6.69 13.97
N LYS A 403 13.10 -7.22 14.37
CA LYS A 403 12.59 -8.49 13.81
C LYS A 403 12.29 -8.40 12.32
N ILE A 404 11.86 -7.23 11.83
CA ILE A 404 11.70 -6.97 10.39
C ILE A 404 13.04 -7.11 9.67
N LEU A 405 14.10 -6.49 10.20
CA LEU A 405 15.44 -6.58 9.62
C LEU A 405 15.95 -8.03 9.60
N ASP A 406 15.82 -8.74 10.73
CA ASP A 406 16.25 -10.13 10.87
C ASP A 406 15.54 -11.07 9.89
N GLN A 407 14.28 -10.79 9.56
CA GLN A 407 13.50 -11.64 8.67
C GLN A 407 13.72 -11.30 7.20
N ILE A 408 13.79 -10.02 6.84
CA ILE A 408 14.02 -9.59 5.45
C ILE A 408 15.43 -9.97 4.98
N GLY A 409 16.43 -9.97 5.86
CA GLY A 409 17.83 -10.18 5.48
C GLY A 409 18.27 -11.63 5.25
N PHE A 410 17.45 -12.62 5.63
CA PHE A 410 17.83 -14.04 5.51
C PHE A 410 17.09 -14.81 4.42
N ASP A 411 15.84 -14.49 4.08
CA ASP A 411 15.01 -15.51 3.39
C ASP A 411 13.73 -15.01 2.68
N VAL A 412 13.48 -13.70 2.53
CA VAL A 412 12.23 -13.17 1.90
C VAL A 412 12.25 -13.22 0.36
N GLN A 413 13.18 -14.00 -0.19
CA GLN A 413 13.22 -14.29 -1.61
C GLN A 413 12.25 -15.44 -1.85
N THR A 414 11.07 -15.15 -2.38
CA THR A 414 10.21 -16.22 -2.89
C THR A 414 10.91 -16.83 -4.08
N VAL A 415 11.45 -18.03 -3.91
CA VAL A 415 11.99 -18.83 -5.01
C VAL A 415 10.80 -19.27 -5.84
N THR A 416 10.56 -18.55 -6.92
CA THR A 416 9.50 -18.91 -7.86
C THR A 416 10.16 -19.70 -8.97
N THR A 417 9.82 -20.98 -9.09
CA THR A 417 10.25 -21.79 -10.22
C THR A 417 9.35 -21.49 -11.41
N VAL A 418 9.85 -20.66 -12.32
CA VAL A 418 9.21 -20.46 -13.62
C VAL A 418 10.05 -21.20 -14.66
N GLY A 419 9.69 -22.46 -14.92
CA GLY A 419 10.55 -23.39 -15.64
C GLY A 419 11.71 -23.90 -14.77
N ASP A 420 12.92 -23.93 -15.33
CA ASP A 420 14.15 -24.41 -14.64
C ASP A 420 14.93 -23.30 -13.90
N MET A 421 14.47 -22.04 -13.94
CA MET A 421 15.12 -20.92 -13.23
C MET A 421 14.45 -20.62 -11.90
N GLU A 422 15.25 -20.63 -10.84
CA GLU A 422 14.92 -20.12 -9.52
C GLU A 422 15.09 -18.59 -9.52
N LEU A 423 13.98 -17.85 -9.64
CA LEU A 423 13.99 -16.41 -9.50
C LEU A 423 13.69 -16.03 -8.06
N SER A 424 14.58 -15.22 -7.51
CA SER A 424 14.49 -14.64 -6.20
C SER A 424 13.80 -13.28 -6.30
N VAL A 425 12.53 -13.24 -5.88
CA VAL A 425 11.72 -12.03 -5.94
C VAL A 425 11.31 -11.63 -4.53
N SER A 426 11.48 -10.35 -4.21
CA SER A 426 11.02 -9.75 -2.95
C SER A 426 9.62 -9.19 -3.13
N PRO A 427 8.72 -9.34 -2.14
CA PRO A 427 7.41 -8.72 -2.19
C PRO A 427 7.44 -7.20 -2.38
N VAL A 428 6.45 -6.65 -3.09
CA VAL A 428 6.36 -5.21 -3.40
C VAL A 428 6.39 -4.28 -2.18
N TRP A 429 5.97 -4.76 -1.00
CA TRP A 429 5.96 -3.96 0.24
C TRP A 429 7.30 -3.91 0.98
N SER A 430 8.24 -4.82 0.67
CA SER A 430 9.44 -5.02 1.48
C SER A 430 10.29 -3.77 1.63
N ALA A 431 10.42 -2.98 0.56
CA ALA A 431 11.20 -1.73 0.59
C ALA A 431 10.59 -0.69 1.55
N ILE A 432 9.27 -0.53 1.50
CA ILE A 432 8.54 0.41 2.36
C ILE A 432 8.65 -0.03 3.82
N ILE A 433 8.36 -1.31 4.11
CA ILE A 433 8.41 -1.87 5.47
C ILE A 433 9.82 -1.73 6.07
N LEU A 434 10.86 -2.10 5.32
CA LEU A 434 12.24 -2.05 5.78
C LEU A 434 12.73 -0.62 6.00
N PHE A 435 12.36 0.31 5.11
CA PHE A 435 12.70 1.72 5.25
C PHE A 435 12.10 2.32 6.52
N TYR A 436 10.81 2.10 6.77
CA TYR A 436 10.15 2.58 7.98
C TYR A 436 10.71 1.94 9.26
N ALA A 437 11.06 0.65 9.22
CA ALA A 437 11.73 -0.01 10.34
C ALA A 437 13.09 0.64 10.66
N ALA A 438 13.88 0.97 9.63
CA ALA A 438 15.14 1.69 9.79
C ALA A 438 14.94 3.05 10.47
N LEU A 439 13.91 3.80 10.08
CA LEU A 439 13.60 5.10 10.67
C LEU A 439 13.17 5.01 12.13
N VAL A 440 12.37 4.01 12.51
CA VAL A 440 11.97 3.78 13.91
C VAL A 440 13.20 3.45 14.77
N VAL A 441 14.10 2.60 14.28
CA VAL A 441 15.36 2.29 14.97
C VAL A 441 16.22 3.55 15.10
N TRP A 442 16.40 4.30 14.01
CA TRP A 442 17.16 5.56 14.03
C TRP A 442 16.62 6.55 15.07
N ALA A 443 15.30 6.75 15.10
CA ALA A 443 14.69 7.67 16.06
C ALA A 443 14.91 7.22 17.51
N ARG A 444 14.77 5.91 17.79
CA ARG A 444 15.08 5.33 19.11
C ARG A 444 16.54 5.54 19.50
N MET A 445 17.47 5.40 18.55
CA MET A 445 18.90 5.65 18.81
C MET A 445 19.20 7.10 19.16
N ILE A 446 18.51 8.06 18.55
CA ILE A 446 18.65 9.49 18.90
C ILE A 446 18.16 9.73 20.33
N GLU A 447 17.04 9.13 20.69
CA GLU A 447 16.49 9.23 22.04
C GLU A 447 17.47 8.67 23.09
N ASP A 448 18.02 7.48 22.87
CA ASP A 448 18.95 6.84 23.80
C ASP A 448 20.26 7.63 23.95
N GLN A 449 20.67 8.40 22.94
CA GLN A 449 21.81 9.32 23.04
C GLN A 449 21.52 10.52 23.93
N ASN A 450 20.28 11.04 23.89
CA ASN A 450 19.85 12.15 24.74
C ASN A 450 19.61 11.70 26.20
N HIS A 451 19.25 10.44 26.40
CA HIS A 451 19.01 9.82 27.70
C HIS A 451 19.86 8.56 27.90
N PRO A 452 21.20 8.69 28.07
CA PRO A 452 22.08 7.54 28.17
C PRO A 452 21.72 6.70 29.41
N THR A 453 21.03 5.58 29.18
CA THR A 453 20.79 4.58 30.20
C THR A 453 22.12 3.90 30.53
N LYS A 454 22.42 3.80 31.83
CA LYS A 454 23.70 3.24 32.31
C LYS A 454 23.76 1.74 31.98
N GLY A 455 24.50 1.36 30.95
CA GLY A 455 24.87 -0.04 30.68
C GLY A 455 24.55 -0.61 29.30
N GLY A 456 23.99 0.17 28.37
CA GLY A 456 23.74 -0.30 26.99
C GLY A 456 25.01 -0.34 26.15
N VAL A 457 25.20 -1.42 25.37
CA VAL A 457 26.23 -1.47 24.31
C VAL A 457 25.82 -0.48 23.22
N GLN A 458 26.54 0.64 23.11
CA GLN A 458 26.34 1.59 22.01
C GLN A 458 26.88 0.99 20.72
N LEU A 459 25.99 0.36 19.95
CA LEU A 459 26.25 0.06 18.55
C LEU A 459 26.36 1.37 17.77
N SER A 460 27.36 1.47 16.89
CA SER A 460 27.54 2.63 16.02
C SER A 460 26.32 2.79 15.12
N ARG A 461 25.70 3.98 15.12
CA ARG A 461 24.57 4.36 14.25
C ARG A 461 24.83 4.00 12.80
N LYS A 462 26.02 4.37 12.32
CA LYS A 462 26.50 4.05 10.97
C LYS A 462 26.49 2.55 10.65
N LYS A 463 26.84 1.71 11.62
CA LYS A 463 26.81 0.25 11.43
C LYS A 463 25.38 -0.26 11.27
N ILE A 464 24.47 0.24 12.10
CA ILE A 464 23.06 -0.17 12.09
C ILE A 464 22.37 0.29 10.80
N MET A 465 22.48 1.59 10.45
CA MET A 465 21.91 2.11 9.21
C MET A 465 22.52 1.43 7.98
N GLY A 466 23.82 1.16 8.00
CA GLY A 466 24.50 0.37 6.98
C GLY A 466 23.90 -1.02 6.76
N THR A 467 23.43 -1.70 7.80
CA THR A 467 22.73 -2.99 7.66
C THR A 467 21.39 -2.84 6.95
N PHE A 468 20.55 -1.87 7.34
CA PHE A 468 19.28 -1.59 6.65
C PHE A 468 19.48 -1.19 5.19
N MET A 469 20.49 -0.36 4.91
CA MET A 469 20.84 0.03 3.54
C MET A 469 21.25 -1.18 2.69
N ALA A 470 22.10 -2.05 3.23
CA ALA A 470 22.53 -3.26 2.52
C ALA A 470 21.34 -4.18 2.20
N GLU A 471 20.38 -4.32 3.12
CA GLU A 471 19.16 -5.09 2.85
C GLU A 471 18.25 -4.42 1.81
N LEU A 472 18.06 -3.10 1.86
CA LEU A 472 17.30 -2.36 0.84
C LEU A 472 17.91 -2.53 -0.56
N GLU A 473 19.24 -2.50 -0.69
CA GLU A 473 19.94 -2.67 -1.98
C GLU A 473 19.85 -4.09 -2.55
N LYS A 474 19.63 -5.09 -1.68
CA LYS A 474 19.41 -6.49 -2.07
C LYS A 474 17.99 -6.75 -2.59
N ILE A 475 17.01 -5.92 -2.24
CA ILE A 475 15.63 -6.09 -2.70
C ILE A 475 15.58 -6.12 -4.23
N ARG A 476 14.85 -7.11 -4.75
CA ARG A 476 14.57 -7.26 -6.18
C ARG A 476 13.07 -7.44 -6.38
N PRO A 477 12.47 -6.79 -7.39
CA PRO A 477 13.11 -5.88 -8.36
C PRO A 477 13.46 -4.51 -7.75
N ARG A 478 14.29 -3.72 -8.44
CA ARG A 478 14.79 -2.42 -7.96
C ARG A 478 13.76 -1.31 -8.21
N TRP A 479 12.87 -1.12 -7.25
CA TRP A 479 11.89 -0.02 -7.28
C TRP A 479 12.54 1.37 -7.26
N GLY A 480 11.92 2.35 -7.92
CA GLY A 480 12.43 3.72 -8.01
C GLY A 480 12.53 4.43 -6.66
N CYS A 481 11.78 4.00 -5.64
CA CYS A 481 11.88 4.51 -4.28
C CYS A 481 13.17 4.11 -3.55
N ILE A 482 13.77 2.95 -3.88
CA ILE A 482 14.91 2.36 -3.14
C ILE A 482 16.14 3.27 -3.16
N PRO A 483 16.63 3.79 -4.31
CA PRO A 483 17.81 4.65 -4.31
C PRO A 483 17.66 5.88 -3.41
N LYS A 484 16.46 6.49 -3.38
CA LYS A 484 16.18 7.65 -2.51
C LYS A 484 16.10 7.24 -1.05
N MET A 485 15.49 6.10 -0.72
CA MET A 485 15.47 5.55 0.65
C MET A 485 16.90 5.29 1.16
N VAL A 486 17.74 4.62 0.36
CA VAL A 486 19.15 4.34 0.71
C VAL A 486 19.95 5.64 0.87
N ALA A 487 19.81 6.59 -0.05
CA ALA A 487 20.46 7.90 0.06
C ALA A 487 20.02 8.66 1.31
N THR A 488 18.74 8.53 1.68
CA THR A 488 18.19 9.13 2.90
C THR A 488 18.84 8.51 4.14
N LEU A 489 18.87 7.18 4.26
CA LEU A 489 19.49 6.50 5.40
C LEU A 489 20.99 6.81 5.53
N LYS A 490 21.69 6.95 4.40
CA LYS A 490 23.12 7.34 4.38
C LYS A 490 23.36 8.72 4.99
N ASN A 491 22.40 9.64 4.86
CA ASN A 491 22.50 10.98 5.43
C ASN A 491 22.18 11.01 6.94
N LEU A 492 21.75 9.89 7.52
CA LEU A 492 21.48 9.75 8.96
C LEU A 492 22.69 9.30 9.78
N ASP A 493 23.79 8.93 9.10
CA ASP A 493 25.06 8.48 9.68
C ASP A 493 25.70 9.47 10.67
#